data_AF-A0A5S4F0V0-F1
#
_entry.id   AF-A0A5S4F0V0-F1
#
_cell.length_a   1.000
_cell.length_b   1.000
_cell.length_c   1.000
_cell.angle_alpha   90.00
_cell.angle_beta   90.00
_cell.angle_gamma   90.00
#
_symmetry.space_group_name_H-M   'P 1'
#
loop_
_entity.id
_entity.type
_entity.pdbx_description
1 polymer ?
#
loop_
_entity_poly.entity_id
_entity_poly.type
_entity_poly.pdbx_seq_one_letter_code
_entity_poly.pdbx_strand_id
1 'polypeptide(L)'
;MSAVAVIGAGPTGTVLLERICANAPELLGDGRLDVHVVDPHPHGAGRVWRAEQPDLLWANSAAADVTVFTDASVRCAGPIRPGPTLAEWLGCEPGFFAPRPVLSRYLSHAFERAVRTAPRNVRVHLHRAAAAGLTDARAAQRVELSSGERLEADAVVLAQGHQGVRPAPQEAEQAAFAGRHGLAYVPTGYAADLALDALPAGEPVLVRGAGLAFVDLMVLLTSGRGGRFTGDGELVYLPSGREPRLYVGSRRGVPYHAKTGYRLARSPAGSPGFLDAGAPAAERRAAVAKELAYAYYRELFTAHPSRTKIGWEAFESAFAAAEWGGRQSRALVTKSVSRYADRLHLDRLDRPLHGMRFGDLAGLQRWMHGYLTADLERRADPAHSADLAMIHGLISVRAALGEGGSDPWFDGLFNFVASGPPAPRLAELRALARAGVVTFLGAGMRVEQDAVSA
;
A
#
# COMPACT_ATOMS: atom_id res chain seq x y z
N MET A 1 -28.24 5.94 -29.39
CA MET A 1 -27.99 5.06 -28.22
C MET A 1 -26.62 5.47 -27.74
N SER A 2 -26.49 5.92 -26.49
CA SER A 2 -25.21 6.42 -26.00
C SER A 2 -24.34 5.25 -25.55
N ALA A 3 -23.03 5.39 -25.65
CA ALA A 3 -22.07 4.35 -25.29
C ALA A 3 -20.92 4.92 -24.45
N VAL A 4 -20.57 4.20 -23.38
CA VAL A 4 -19.39 4.49 -22.56
C VAL A 4 -18.52 3.25 -22.50
N ALA A 5 -17.21 3.41 -22.69
CA ALA A 5 -16.25 2.33 -22.49
C ALA A 5 -15.45 2.55 -21.18
N VAL A 6 -15.40 1.52 -20.35
CA VAL A 6 -14.60 1.48 -19.12
C VAL A 6 -13.42 0.55 -19.35
N ILE A 7 -12.21 1.11 -19.37
CA ILE A 7 -10.98 0.36 -19.59
C ILE A 7 -10.36 0.00 -18.23
N GLY A 8 -10.44 -1.28 -17.87
CA GLY A 8 -10.12 -1.80 -16.55
C GLY A 8 -11.38 -2.26 -15.83
N ALA A 9 -11.40 -3.53 -15.43
CA ALA A 9 -12.50 -4.18 -14.72
C ALA A 9 -12.07 -4.67 -13.32
N GLY A 10 -11.03 -4.07 -12.74
CA GLY A 10 -10.72 -4.26 -11.32
C GLY A 10 -11.69 -3.52 -10.38
N PRO A 11 -11.30 -3.31 -9.11
CA PRO A 11 -12.14 -2.60 -8.13
C PRO A 11 -12.62 -1.22 -8.61
N THR A 12 -11.74 -0.40 -9.20
CA THR A 12 -12.10 0.93 -9.70
C THR A 12 -13.15 0.85 -10.82
N GLY A 13 -12.95 -0.02 -11.82
CA GLY A 13 -13.92 -0.21 -12.89
C GLY A 13 -15.26 -0.78 -12.40
N THR A 14 -15.21 -1.64 -11.39
CA THR A 14 -16.41 -2.19 -10.74
C THR A 14 -17.22 -1.10 -10.05
N VAL A 15 -16.58 -0.25 -9.24
CA VAL A 15 -17.23 0.89 -8.60
C VAL A 15 -17.79 1.85 -9.66
N LEU A 16 -17.05 2.09 -10.74
CA LEU A 16 -17.50 2.98 -11.80
C LEU A 16 -18.75 2.46 -12.53
N LEU A 17 -18.76 1.18 -12.90
CA LEU A 17 -19.95 0.52 -13.46
C LEU A 17 -21.13 0.60 -12.50
N GLU A 18 -20.90 0.29 -11.23
CA GLU A 18 -21.92 0.32 -10.20
C GLU A 18 -22.52 1.73 -10.04
N ARG A 19 -21.68 2.78 -10.04
CA ARG A 19 -22.11 4.19 -9.99
C ARG A 19 -22.85 4.65 -11.24
N ILE A 20 -22.43 4.22 -12.43
CA ILE A 20 -23.20 4.46 -13.67
C ILE A 20 -24.61 3.85 -13.54
N CYS A 21 -24.70 2.58 -13.14
CA CYS A 21 -25.98 1.91 -12.93
C CYS A 21 -26.82 2.52 -11.80
N ALA A 22 -26.20 3.17 -10.80
CA ALA A 22 -26.89 3.84 -9.71
C ALA A 22 -27.54 5.15 -10.12
N ASN A 23 -26.88 5.92 -10.96
CA ASN A 23 -27.33 7.23 -11.40
C ASN A 23 -28.17 7.18 -12.68
N ALA A 24 -28.10 6.07 -13.44
CA ALA A 24 -28.80 5.91 -14.71
C ALA A 24 -30.32 6.22 -14.68
N PRO A 25 -31.11 5.82 -13.66
CA PRO A 25 -32.55 6.16 -13.65
C PRO A 25 -32.83 7.67 -13.63
N GLU A 26 -31.99 8.45 -12.96
CA GLU A 26 -32.13 9.91 -12.87
C GLU A 26 -31.53 10.61 -14.10
N LEU A 27 -30.37 10.14 -14.57
CA LEU A 27 -29.62 10.80 -15.65
C LEU A 27 -30.12 10.45 -17.05
N LEU A 28 -30.66 9.25 -17.26
CA LEU A 28 -31.05 8.78 -18.60
C LEU A 28 -32.54 8.95 -18.89
N GLY A 29 -33.41 8.97 -17.86
CA GLY A 29 -34.86 8.83 -18.07
C GLY A 29 -35.17 7.58 -18.90
N ASP A 30 -35.82 7.75 -20.05
CA ASP A 30 -36.11 6.68 -21.01
C ASP A 30 -34.97 6.39 -22.02
N GLY A 31 -33.90 7.18 -21.99
CA GLY A 31 -32.71 7.00 -22.82
C GLY A 31 -32.01 5.67 -22.56
N ARG A 32 -31.31 5.13 -23.58
CA ARG A 32 -30.56 3.87 -23.50
C ARG A 32 -29.05 4.12 -23.50
N LEU A 33 -28.33 3.38 -22.66
CA LEU A 33 -26.88 3.42 -22.52
C LEU A 33 -26.27 2.03 -22.69
N ASP A 34 -25.29 1.89 -23.58
CA ASP A 34 -24.38 0.76 -23.63
C ASP A 34 -23.14 1.06 -22.78
N VAL A 35 -22.74 0.11 -21.92
CA VAL A 35 -21.53 0.20 -21.12
C VAL A 35 -20.62 -0.96 -21.50
N HIS A 36 -19.51 -0.66 -22.18
CA HIS A 36 -18.49 -1.65 -22.52
C HIS A 36 -17.44 -1.71 -21.43
N VAL A 37 -17.27 -2.87 -20.79
CA VAL A 37 -16.25 -3.06 -19.75
C VAL A 37 -15.15 -3.97 -20.28
N VAL A 38 -13.95 -3.41 -20.43
CA VAL A 38 -12.82 -4.03 -21.12
C VAL A 38 -11.69 -4.32 -20.13
N ASP A 39 -11.30 -5.57 -19.99
CA ASP A 39 -10.10 -5.97 -19.23
C ASP A 39 -9.54 -7.30 -19.75
N PRO A 40 -8.22 -7.48 -19.89
CA PRO A 40 -7.66 -8.78 -20.26
C PRO A 40 -7.78 -9.84 -19.15
N HIS A 41 -8.01 -9.44 -17.90
CA HIS A 41 -8.16 -10.30 -16.73
C HIS A 41 -9.63 -10.46 -16.32
N PRO A 42 -9.96 -11.42 -15.43
CA PRO A 42 -11.32 -11.59 -14.95
C PRO A 42 -11.90 -10.31 -14.35
N HIS A 43 -13.12 -9.94 -14.78
CA HIS A 43 -13.85 -8.78 -14.26
C HIS A 43 -14.11 -8.89 -12.75
N GLY A 44 -14.17 -7.74 -12.08
CA GLY A 44 -14.21 -7.59 -10.63
C GLY A 44 -12.83 -7.53 -10.00
N ALA A 45 -12.08 -8.63 -10.10
CA ALA A 45 -10.78 -8.76 -9.44
C ALA A 45 -9.64 -8.08 -10.22
N GLY A 46 -9.70 -8.08 -11.56
CA GLY A 46 -8.64 -7.58 -12.43
C GLY A 46 -7.32 -8.34 -12.24
N ARG A 47 -6.21 -7.76 -12.73
CA ARG A 47 -4.87 -8.39 -12.66
C ARG A 47 -4.37 -8.65 -11.24
N VAL A 48 -4.55 -7.66 -10.36
CA VAL A 48 -3.90 -7.58 -9.03
C VAL A 48 -4.48 -8.62 -8.07
N TRP A 49 -5.79 -8.84 -8.14
CA TRP A 49 -6.50 -9.71 -7.20
C TRP A 49 -6.96 -11.02 -7.83
N ARG A 50 -6.51 -11.35 -9.05
CA ARG A 50 -6.93 -12.56 -9.78
C ARG A 50 -6.72 -13.84 -8.97
N ALA A 51 -7.59 -14.82 -9.20
CA ALA A 51 -7.66 -16.06 -8.45
C ALA A 51 -6.49 -17.03 -8.70
N GLU A 52 -5.79 -16.92 -9.84
CA GLU A 52 -4.70 -17.83 -10.22
C GLU A 52 -3.38 -17.57 -9.46
N GLN A 53 -3.40 -16.71 -8.43
CA GLN A 53 -2.25 -16.45 -7.55
C GLN A 53 -2.19 -17.47 -6.40
N PRO A 54 -1.00 -17.78 -5.87
CA PRO A 54 -0.88 -18.64 -4.69
C PRO A 54 -1.63 -18.06 -3.47
N ASP A 55 -2.26 -18.92 -2.67
CA ASP A 55 -2.91 -18.55 -1.38
C ASP A 55 -1.91 -17.96 -0.36
N LEU A 56 -0.62 -18.13 -0.62
CA LEU A 56 0.46 -17.50 0.13
C LEU A 56 0.48 -15.97 -0.04
N LEU A 57 -0.13 -15.40 -1.07
CA LEU A 57 -0.19 -13.96 -1.25
C LEU A 57 -1.46 -13.41 -0.62
N TRP A 58 -1.31 -12.45 0.28
CA TRP A 58 -2.43 -11.88 1.03
C TRP A 58 -2.77 -10.47 0.56
N ALA A 59 -3.99 -10.04 0.83
CA ALA A 59 -4.33 -8.64 0.85
C ALA A 59 -3.55 -7.95 1.98
N ASN A 60 -3.10 -6.73 1.73
CA ASN A 60 -2.45 -5.90 2.75
C ASN A 60 -3.46 -5.12 3.60
N SER A 61 -4.76 -5.28 3.39
CA SER A 61 -5.84 -4.68 4.17
C SER A 61 -6.54 -5.72 5.03
N ALA A 62 -6.92 -5.32 6.25
CA ALA A 62 -7.74 -6.17 7.11
C ALA A 62 -9.13 -6.31 6.48
N ALA A 63 -9.78 -7.46 6.68
CA ALA A 63 -11.03 -7.78 6.01
C ALA A 63 -12.15 -6.78 6.33
N ALA A 64 -12.15 -6.17 7.52
CA ALA A 64 -13.10 -5.11 7.86
C ALA A 64 -12.86 -3.79 7.10
N ASP A 65 -11.64 -3.54 6.62
CA ASP A 65 -11.28 -2.32 5.89
C ASP A 65 -11.50 -2.46 4.37
N VAL A 66 -11.99 -3.62 3.91
CA VAL A 66 -12.16 -3.92 2.48
C VAL A 66 -13.63 -3.92 2.13
N THR A 67 -14.06 -2.92 1.35
CA THR A 67 -15.36 -2.91 0.67
C THR A 67 -15.28 -2.13 -0.64
N VAL A 68 -16.12 -2.51 -1.61
CA VAL A 68 -16.38 -1.73 -2.84
C VAL A 68 -17.83 -1.20 -2.87
N PHE A 69 -18.60 -1.44 -1.82
CA PHE A 69 -19.95 -0.90 -1.68
C PHE A 69 -19.91 0.46 -0.99
N THR A 70 -20.87 1.32 -1.35
CA THR A 70 -21.00 2.65 -0.75
C THR A 70 -21.78 2.59 0.56
N ASP A 71 -21.44 3.47 1.50
CA ASP A 71 -22.21 3.73 2.72
C ASP A 71 -22.30 5.24 3.00
N ALA A 72 -22.85 5.63 4.16
CA ALA A 72 -23.03 7.04 4.53
C ALA A 72 -21.71 7.81 4.73
N SER A 73 -20.56 7.13 4.82
CA SER A 73 -19.24 7.77 4.91
C SER A 73 -18.71 8.25 3.56
N VAL A 74 -19.25 7.73 2.45
CA VAL A 74 -18.80 8.07 1.10
C VAL A 74 -19.56 9.28 0.57
N ARG A 75 -18.82 10.27 0.08
CA ARG A 75 -19.39 11.40 -0.69
C ARG A 75 -19.44 11.01 -2.17
N CYS A 76 -20.63 10.72 -2.69
CA CYS A 76 -20.83 10.42 -4.11
C CYS A 76 -22.18 10.92 -4.61
N ALA A 77 -22.31 11.08 -5.94
CA ALA A 77 -23.60 11.32 -6.58
C ALA A 77 -24.46 10.04 -6.66
N GLY A 78 -25.78 10.24 -6.65
CA GLY A 78 -26.76 9.16 -6.70
C GLY A 78 -26.93 8.42 -5.38
N PRO A 79 -27.78 7.38 -5.36
CA PRO A 79 -28.14 6.68 -4.15
C PRO A 79 -26.98 5.84 -3.61
N ILE A 80 -26.86 5.81 -2.27
CA ILE A 80 -26.02 4.83 -1.57
C ILE A 80 -26.59 3.42 -1.82
N ARG A 81 -25.73 2.51 -2.26
CA ARG A 81 -26.05 1.09 -2.42
C ARG A 81 -25.15 0.26 -1.51
N PRO A 82 -25.63 -0.07 -0.29
CA PRO A 82 -24.83 -0.76 0.69
C PRO A 82 -24.59 -2.23 0.33
N GLY A 83 -23.57 -2.78 0.95
CA GLY A 83 -23.19 -4.18 0.89
C GLY A 83 -22.14 -4.50 1.94
N PRO A 84 -21.84 -5.78 2.15
CA PRO A 84 -20.95 -6.21 3.22
C PRO A 84 -19.51 -5.81 2.94
N THR A 85 -18.77 -5.49 3.99
CA THR A 85 -17.31 -5.59 4.02
C THR A 85 -16.86 -7.02 3.73
N LEU A 86 -15.58 -7.23 3.41
CA LEU A 86 -15.03 -8.57 3.23
C LEU A 86 -15.17 -9.41 4.50
N ALA A 87 -15.00 -8.82 5.68
CA ALA A 87 -15.17 -9.52 6.96
C ALA A 87 -16.61 -10.02 7.14
N GLU A 88 -17.60 -9.19 6.88
CA GLU A 88 -19.02 -9.55 6.96
C GLU A 88 -19.41 -10.60 5.91
N TRP A 89 -18.86 -10.49 4.69
CA TRP A 89 -19.13 -11.44 3.61
C TRP A 89 -18.54 -12.83 3.90
N LEU A 90 -17.37 -12.88 4.55
CA LEU A 90 -16.71 -14.13 4.94
C LEU A 90 -17.22 -14.69 6.28
N GLY A 91 -17.85 -13.87 7.13
CA GLY A 91 -18.14 -14.22 8.51
C GLY A 91 -16.86 -14.45 9.32
N CYS A 92 -15.80 -13.68 9.06
CA CYS A 92 -14.50 -13.82 9.72
C CYS A 92 -14.20 -12.68 10.69
N GLU A 93 -13.14 -12.85 11.49
CA GLU A 93 -12.66 -11.80 12.37
C GLU A 93 -12.28 -10.52 11.59
N PRO A 94 -12.61 -9.31 12.09
CA PRO A 94 -12.35 -8.04 11.41
C PRO A 94 -10.89 -7.83 10.97
N GLY A 95 -9.95 -8.29 11.80
CA GLY A 95 -8.50 -8.16 11.60
C GLY A 95 -7.89 -9.20 10.65
N PHE A 96 -8.70 -10.08 10.06
CA PHE A 96 -8.21 -11.14 9.17
C PHE A 96 -7.62 -10.56 7.87
N PHE A 97 -6.48 -11.09 7.41
CA PHE A 97 -5.88 -10.73 6.13
C PHE A 97 -6.12 -11.85 5.13
N ALA A 98 -7.07 -11.63 4.22
CA ALA A 98 -7.51 -12.66 3.29
C ALA A 98 -6.44 -12.99 2.23
N PRO A 99 -6.26 -14.26 1.86
CA PRO A 99 -5.57 -14.64 0.63
C PRO A 99 -6.18 -13.94 -0.59
N ARG A 100 -5.35 -13.59 -1.57
CA ARG A 100 -5.80 -12.90 -2.78
C ARG A 100 -6.91 -13.66 -3.53
N PRO A 101 -6.89 -14.99 -3.65
CA PRO A 101 -8.01 -15.71 -4.29
C PRO A 101 -9.34 -15.56 -3.55
N VAL A 102 -9.32 -15.41 -2.23
CA VAL A 102 -10.54 -15.12 -1.44
C VAL A 102 -11.05 -13.70 -1.74
N LEU A 103 -10.16 -12.71 -1.75
CA LEU A 103 -10.51 -11.34 -2.15
C LEU A 103 -11.00 -11.28 -3.60
N SER A 104 -10.43 -12.08 -4.51
CA SER A 104 -10.89 -12.22 -5.90
C SER A 104 -12.38 -12.53 -5.94
N ARG A 105 -12.82 -13.52 -5.17
CA ARG A 105 -14.22 -13.96 -5.14
C ARG A 105 -15.16 -12.87 -4.64
N TYR A 106 -14.76 -12.13 -3.62
CA TYR A 106 -15.53 -10.98 -3.12
C TYR A 106 -15.69 -9.89 -4.18
N LEU A 107 -14.59 -9.54 -4.87
CA LEU A 107 -14.60 -8.51 -5.92
C LEU A 107 -15.42 -8.95 -7.16
N SER A 108 -15.29 -10.21 -7.58
CA SER A 108 -16.12 -10.78 -8.65
C SER A 108 -17.60 -10.79 -8.26
N HIS A 109 -17.94 -11.16 -7.01
CA HIS A 109 -19.32 -11.09 -6.51
C HIS A 109 -19.90 -9.66 -6.59
N ALA A 110 -19.12 -8.65 -6.19
CA ALA A 110 -19.55 -7.26 -6.27
C ALA A 110 -19.76 -6.80 -7.72
N PHE A 111 -18.88 -7.20 -8.64
CA PHE A 111 -19.00 -6.92 -10.06
C PHE A 111 -20.24 -7.59 -10.67
N GLU A 112 -20.44 -8.88 -10.43
CA GLU A 112 -21.61 -9.63 -10.88
C GLU A 112 -22.91 -9.03 -10.34
N ARG A 113 -22.91 -8.56 -9.08
CA ARG A 113 -24.05 -7.82 -8.51
C ARG A 113 -24.32 -6.55 -9.31
N ALA A 114 -23.31 -5.73 -9.61
CA ALA A 114 -23.48 -4.51 -10.40
C ALA A 114 -24.09 -4.78 -11.79
N VAL A 115 -23.59 -5.81 -12.49
CA VAL A 115 -24.13 -6.23 -13.80
C VAL A 115 -25.57 -6.74 -13.67
N ARG A 116 -25.84 -7.64 -12.73
CA ARG A 116 -27.17 -8.27 -12.54
C ARG A 116 -28.23 -7.25 -12.16
N THR A 117 -27.87 -6.21 -11.42
CA THR A 117 -28.80 -5.16 -10.98
C THR A 117 -28.79 -3.91 -11.87
N ALA A 118 -28.18 -3.99 -13.07
CA ALA A 118 -28.20 -2.88 -14.02
C ALA A 118 -29.65 -2.50 -14.40
N PRO A 119 -30.00 -1.20 -14.48
CA PRO A 119 -31.31 -0.77 -14.92
C PRO A 119 -31.65 -1.28 -16.32
N ARG A 120 -32.94 -1.44 -16.64
CA ARG A 120 -33.41 -2.05 -17.90
C ARG A 120 -32.92 -1.32 -19.17
N ASN A 121 -32.65 -0.03 -19.06
CA ASN A 121 -32.15 0.82 -20.14
C ASN A 121 -30.61 0.95 -20.17
N VAL A 122 -29.89 0.23 -19.30
CA VAL A 122 -28.43 0.10 -19.34
C VAL A 122 -28.06 -1.31 -19.76
N ARG A 123 -27.37 -1.45 -20.91
CA ARG A 123 -26.86 -2.73 -21.39
C ARG A 123 -25.35 -2.80 -21.14
N VAL A 124 -24.92 -3.80 -20.37
CA VAL A 124 -23.50 -4.00 -20.06
C VAL A 124 -22.91 -5.06 -20.98
N HIS A 125 -21.82 -4.72 -21.67
CA HIS A 125 -21.06 -5.59 -22.54
C HIS A 125 -19.71 -5.89 -21.91
N LEU A 126 -19.34 -7.17 -21.82
CA LEU A 126 -18.13 -7.60 -21.16
C LEU A 126 -17.11 -8.07 -22.19
N HIS A 127 -15.94 -7.46 -22.17
CA HIS A 127 -14.87 -7.74 -23.13
C HIS A 127 -13.63 -8.24 -22.38
N ARG A 128 -13.29 -9.52 -22.56
CA ARG A 128 -12.05 -10.10 -22.02
C ARG A 128 -10.91 -9.91 -23.01
N ALA A 129 -10.43 -8.68 -23.14
CA ALA A 129 -9.40 -8.28 -24.08
C ALA A 129 -8.61 -7.08 -23.54
N ALA A 130 -7.36 -6.91 -23.96
CA ALA A 130 -6.64 -5.67 -23.74
C ALA A 130 -7.15 -4.57 -24.69
N ALA A 131 -7.31 -3.35 -24.19
CA ALA A 131 -7.42 -2.15 -25.02
C ALA A 131 -6.02 -1.79 -25.55
N ALA A 132 -5.80 -2.00 -26.84
CA ALA A 132 -4.50 -1.84 -27.51
C ALA A 132 -4.31 -0.44 -28.10
N GLY A 133 -5.41 0.26 -28.41
CA GLY A 133 -5.38 1.61 -28.97
C GLY A 133 -6.61 2.42 -28.58
N LEU A 134 -6.42 3.73 -28.48
CA LEU A 134 -7.48 4.72 -28.27
C LEU A 134 -7.25 5.87 -29.25
N THR A 135 -8.25 6.20 -30.05
CA THR A 135 -8.21 7.33 -30.98
C THR A 135 -9.46 8.19 -30.85
N ASP A 136 -9.30 9.50 -30.79
CA ASP A 136 -10.41 10.44 -30.85
C ASP A 136 -10.85 10.62 -32.31
N ALA A 137 -12.10 10.27 -32.62
CA ALA A 137 -12.77 10.64 -33.86
C ALA A 137 -13.69 11.85 -33.61
N ARG A 138 -14.11 12.54 -34.67
CA ARG A 138 -14.80 13.84 -34.58
C ARG A 138 -16.03 13.87 -33.66
N ALA A 139 -16.73 12.74 -33.47
CA ALA A 139 -17.96 12.66 -32.68
C ALA A 139 -17.99 11.49 -31.68
N ALA A 140 -16.94 10.66 -31.63
CA ALA A 140 -16.85 9.48 -30.77
C ALA A 140 -15.39 9.10 -30.55
N GLN A 141 -15.12 8.37 -29.49
CA GLN A 141 -13.83 7.75 -29.23
C GLN A 141 -13.87 6.29 -29.71
N ARG A 142 -12.77 5.85 -30.34
CA ARG A 142 -12.62 4.47 -30.81
C ARG A 142 -11.57 3.74 -30.00
N VAL A 143 -11.96 2.59 -29.46
CA VAL A 143 -11.07 1.67 -28.74
C VAL A 143 -10.79 0.46 -29.63
N GLU A 144 -9.51 0.19 -29.88
CA GLU A 144 -9.07 -1.03 -30.56
C GLU A 144 -8.73 -2.10 -29.51
N LEU A 145 -9.38 -3.25 -29.61
CA LEU A 145 -9.12 -4.37 -28.73
C LEU A 145 -8.05 -5.29 -29.32
N SER A 146 -7.28 -5.94 -28.45
CA SER A 146 -6.33 -7.01 -28.83
C SER A 146 -6.96 -8.19 -29.59
N SER A 147 -8.29 -8.35 -29.54
CA SER A 147 -9.04 -9.32 -30.35
C SER A 147 -9.22 -8.89 -31.81
N GLY A 148 -8.88 -7.65 -32.16
CA GLY A 148 -9.17 -7.02 -33.46
C GLY A 148 -10.54 -6.33 -33.53
N GLU A 149 -11.38 -6.50 -32.51
CA GLU A 149 -12.66 -5.78 -32.39
C GLU A 149 -12.43 -4.28 -32.16
N ARG A 150 -13.32 -3.45 -32.70
CA ARG A 150 -13.30 -2.00 -32.54
C ARG A 150 -14.60 -1.55 -31.88
N LEU A 151 -14.47 -0.87 -30.75
CA LEU A 151 -15.60 -0.29 -30.03
C LEU A 151 -15.69 1.20 -30.34
N GLU A 152 -16.90 1.69 -30.58
CA GLU A 152 -17.19 3.12 -30.65
C GLU A 152 -17.96 3.53 -29.38
N ALA A 153 -17.47 4.57 -28.70
CA ALA A 153 -18.06 5.09 -27.48
C ALA A 153 -18.07 6.62 -27.49
N ASP A 154 -19.09 7.23 -26.90
CA ASP A 154 -19.16 8.68 -26.73
C ASP A 154 -18.11 9.16 -25.71
N ALA A 155 -17.76 8.31 -24.74
CA ALA A 155 -16.71 8.56 -23.76
C ALA A 155 -15.98 7.28 -23.34
N VAL A 156 -14.68 7.40 -23.08
CA VAL A 156 -13.80 6.35 -22.59
C VAL A 156 -13.24 6.76 -21.23
N VAL A 157 -13.44 5.91 -20.23
CA VAL A 157 -12.89 6.10 -18.89
C VAL A 157 -11.75 5.10 -18.66
N LEU A 158 -10.57 5.63 -18.38
CA LEU A 158 -9.38 4.84 -18.07
C LEU A 158 -9.35 4.51 -16.57
N ALA A 159 -9.79 3.30 -16.22
CA ALA A 159 -9.84 2.76 -14.86
C ALA A 159 -8.82 1.61 -14.67
N GLN A 160 -7.69 1.66 -15.39
CA GLN A 160 -6.75 0.55 -15.54
C GLN A 160 -5.92 0.25 -14.28
N GLY A 161 -5.96 1.13 -13.27
CA GLY A 161 -5.19 0.99 -12.04
C GLY A 161 -3.68 1.00 -12.30
N HIS A 162 -2.96 0.05 -11.70
CA HIS A 162 -1.51 -0.02 -11.79
C HIS A 162 -1.04 -0.57 -13.15
N GLN A 163 -0.27 0.23 -13.89
CA GLN A 163 0.26 -0.14 -15.21
C GLN A 163 1.64 -0.78 -15.13
N GLY A 164 2.01 -1.51 -16.18
CA GLY A 164 3.39 -1.95 -16.37
C GLY A 164 4.33 -0.75 -16.50
N VAL A 165 5.52 -0.85 -15.91
CA VAL A 165 6.54 0.19 -15.95
C VAL A 165 7.58 -0.21 -17.00
N ARG A 166 7.94 0.72 -17.89
CA ARG A 166 9.08 0.51 -18.80
C ARG A 166 10.37 0.54 -17.98
N PRO A 167 11.31 -0.40 -18.19
CA PRO A 167 12.58 -0.39 -17.48
C PRO A 167 13.28 0.96 -17.60
N ALA A 168 13.78 1.49 -16.49
CA ALA A 168 14.66 2.65 -16.52
C ALA A 168 15.98 2.30 -17.24
N PRO A 169 16.73 3.29 -17.78
CA PRO A 169 17.99 3.01 -18.47
C PRO A 169 18.97 2.15 -17.66
N GLN A 170 19.08 2.41 -16.36
CA GLN A 170 19.92 1.62 -15.44
C GLN A 170 19.44 0.16 -15.33
N GLU A 171 18.12 -0.08 -15.27
CA GLU A 171 17.57 -1.44 -15.20
C GLU A 171 17.80 -2.19 -16.52
N ALA A 172 17.68 -1.50 -17.66
CA ALA A 172 17.97 -2.07 -18.97
C ALA A 172 19.46 -2.45 -19.10
N GLU A 173 20.37 -1.60 -18.61
CA GLU A 173 21.81 -1.87 -18.58
C GLU A 173 22.16 -3.05 -17.66
N GLN A 174 21.54 -3.13 -16.48
CA GLN A 174 21.69 -4.26 -15.56
C GLN A 174 21.19 -5.57 -16.17
N ALA A 175 20.02 -5.55 -16.82
CA ALA A 175 19.49 -6.71 -17.52
C ALA A 175 20.41 -7.16 -18.68
N ALA A 176 20.92 -6.21 -19.47
CA ALA A 176 21.84 -6.50 -20.57
C ALA A 176 23.18 -7.04 -20.06
N PHE A 177 23.71 -6.49 -18.96
CA PHE A 177 24.91 -7.00 -18.31
C PHE A 177 24.68 -8.44 -17.82
N ALA A 178 23.59 -8.70 -17.11
CA ALA A 178 23.26 -10.03 -16.64
C ALA A 178 23.19 -11.04 -17.80
N GLY A 179 22.55 -10.68 -18.92
CA GLY A 179 22.49 -11.51 -20.12
C GLY A 179 23.85 -11.82 -20.74
N ARG A 180 24.78 -10.84 -20.78
CA ARG A 180 26.15 -11.06 -21.30
C ARG A 180 26.99 -11.99 -20.44
N HIS A 181 26.73 -12.02 -19.13
CA HIS A 181 27.51 -12.77 -18.14
C HIS A 181 26.80 -14.04 -17.63
N GLY A 182 25.68 -14.43 -18.24
CA GLY A 182 24.92 -15.61 -17.82
C GLY A 182 24.30 -15.50 -16.42
N LEU A 183 24.12 -14.28 -15.90
CA LEU A 183 23.48 -14.01 -14.62
C LEU A 183 21.96 -13.89 -14.77
N ALA A 184 21.23 -14.17 -13.69
CA ALA A 184 19.80 -13.93 -13.63
C ALA A 184 19.49 -12.46 -13.31
N TYR A 185 18.55 -11.87 -14.04
CA TYR A 185 17.98 -10.55 -13.71
C TYR A 185 16.45 -10.63 -13.72
N VAL A 186 15.84 -10.34 -12.58
CA VAL A 186 14.39 -10.25 -12.44
C VAL A 186 13.99 -8.78 -12.43
N PRO A 187 13.20 -8.30 -13.41
CA PRO A 187 12.85 -6.88 -13.52
C PRO A 187 11.84 -6.45 -12.47
N THR A 188 11.66 -5.14 -12.33
CA THR A 188 10.54 -4.55 -11.58
C THR A 188 9.22 -5.04 -12.17
N GLY A 189 8.34 -5.59 -11.33
CA GLY A 189 7.04 -6.10 -11.76
C GLY A 189 6.20 -6.62 -10.59
N TYR A 190 5.01 -7.13 -10.90
CA TYR A 190 4.15 -7.79 -9.91
C TYR A 190 4.77 -9.11 -9.50
N ALA A 191 5.02 -9.32 -8.21
CA ALA A 191 5.73 -10.49 -7.71
C ALA A 191 5.15 -11.83 -8.20
N ALA A 192 3.82 -11.92 -8.32
CA ALA A 192 3.12 -13.11 -8.81
C ALA A 192 3.31 -13.39 -10.32
N ASP A 193 3.85 -12.43 -11.07
CA ASP A 193 4.06 -12.51 -12.53
C ASP A 193 5.55 -12.64 -12.88
N LEU A 194 6.44 -12.60 -11.88
CA LEU A 194 7.89 -12.68 -12.09
C LEU A 194 8.33 -14.13 -12.29
N ALA A 195 9.29 -14.33 -13.19
CA ALA A 195 9.94 -15.63 -13.43
C ALA A 195 10.94 -15.95 -12.30
N LEU A 196 10.43 -16.24 -11.11
CA LEU A 196 11.24 -16.44 -9.90
C LEU A 196 12.07 -17.73 -9.94
N ASP A 197 11.73 -18.71 -10.79
CA ASP A 197 12.51 -19.93 -10.98
C ASP A 197 13.90 -19.66 -11.57
N ALA A 198 14.11 -18.48 -12.17
CA ALA A 198 15.42 -18.02 -12.61
C ALA A 198 16.40 -17.76 -11.45
N LEU A 199 15.93 -17.74 -10.19
CA LEU A 199 16.75 -17.54 -8.99
C LEU A 199 17.04 -18.90 -8.33
N PRO A 200 18.24 -19.49 -8.48
CA PRO A 200 18.51 -20.83 -7.99
C PRO A 200 18.62 -20.90 -6.46
N ALA A 201 18.56 -22.12 -5.92
CA ALA A 201 18.75 -22.36 -4.49
C ALA A 201 20.18 -22.02 -4.05
N GLY A 202 20.34 -21.43 -2.86
CA GLY A 202 21.63 -21.10 -2.26
C GLY A 202 22.38 -19.91 -2.88
N GLU A 203 22.02 -19.49 -4.09
CA GLU A 203 22.66 -18.38 -4.80
C GLU A 203 22.43 -17.03 -4.11
N PRO A 204 23.44 -16.13 -4.08
CA PRO A 204 23.27 -14.78 -3.58
C PRO A 204 22.45 -13.93 -4.57
N VAL A 205 21.35 -13.35 -4.08
CA VAL A 205 20.46 -12.50 -4.87
C VAL A 205 20.41 -11.11 -4.27
N LEU A 206 20.80 -10.10 -5.05
CA LEU A 206 20.63 -8.69 -4.68
C LEU A 206 19.18 -8.27 -4.88
N VAL A 207 18.54 -7.74 -3.82
CA VAL A 207 17.16 -7.26 -3.86
C VAL A 207 17.11 -5.77 -3.57
N ARG A 208 16.66 -4.99 -4.56
CA ARG A 208 16.53 -3.54 -4.45
C ARG A 208 15.10 -3.14 -4.08
N GLY A 209 14.85 -3.00 -2.78
CA GLY A 209 13.58 -2.58 -2.21
C GLY A 209 13.12 -3.52 -1.10
N ALA A 210 12.56 -2.95 -0.04
CA ALA A 210 12.00 -3.67 1.11
C ALA A 210 10.56 -3.24 1.42
N GLY A 211 9.81 -2.87 0.37
CA GLY A 211 8.38 -2.51 0.47
C GLY A 211 7.45 -3.72 0.37
N LEU A 212 6.16 -3.48 0.15
CA LEU A 212 5.16 -4.57 0.05
C LEU A 212 5.48 -5.62 -1.03
N ALA A 213 5.96 -5.22 -2.20
CA ALA A 213 6.33 -6.17 -3.26
C ALA A 213 7.47 -7.13 -2.81
N PHE A 214 8.36 -6.67 -1.93
CA PHE A 214 9.40 -7.53 -1.34
C PHE A 214 8.79 -8.57 -0.38
N VAL A 215 7.72 -8.24 0.32
CA VAL A 215 7.01 -9.20 1.17
C VAL A 215 6.40 -10.33 0.33
N ASP A 216 5.83 -10.03 -0.83
CA ASP A 216 5.38 -11.08 -1.75
C ASP A 216 6.56 -11.91 -2.28
N LEU A 217 7.63 -11.23 -2.72
CA LEU A 217 8.84 -11.87 -3.23
C LEU A 217 9.45 -12.84 -2.22
N MET A 218 9.63 -12.41 -0.96
CA MET A 218 10.21 -13.25 0.08
C MET A 218 9.32 -14.47 0.33
N VAL A 219 8.00 -14.31 0.35
CA VAL A 219 7.06 -15.41 0.60
C VAL A 219 7.11 -16.45 -0.51
N LEU A 220 7.14 -16.00 -1.78
CA LEU A 220 7.23 -16.90 -2.94
C LEU A 220 8.58 -17.64 -2.99
N LEU A 221 9.67 -16.97 -2.62
CA LEU A 221 11.03 -17.56 -2.61
C LEU A 221 11.33 -18.42 -1.38
N THR A 222 10.45 -18.43 -0.37
CA THR A 222 10.62 -19.16 0.90
C THR A 222 9.53 -20.20 1.10
N SER A 223 8.37 -19.81 1.66
CA SER A 223 7.20 -20.69 1.81
C SER A 223 6.73 -21.27 0.47
N GLY A 224 6.75 -20.48 -0.61
CA GLY A 224 6.44 -20.95 -1.96
C GLY A 224 7.41 -22.03 -2.46
N ARG A 225 8.62 -22.10 -1.88
CA ARG A 225 9.62 -23.14 -2.13
C ARG A 225 9.64 -24.21 -1.04
N GLY A 226 8.62 -24.27 -0.19
CA GLY A 226 8.40 -25.35 0.78
C GLY A 226 9.03 -25.12 2.16
N GLY A 227 9.62 -23.95 2.40
CA GLY A 227 10.04 -23.55 3.74
C GLY A 227 8.86 -23.39 4.69
N ARG A 228 9.11 -23.51 6.00
CA ARG A 228 8.04 -23.53 7.01
C ARG A 228 8.39 -22.66 8.20
N PHE A 229 7.39 -22.05 8.81
CA PHE A 229 7.52 -21.34 10.08
C PHE A 229 6.93 -22.19 11.19
N THR A 230 7.57 -22.19 12.35
CA THR A 230 7.13 -22.90 13.57
C THR A 230 7.28 -22.01 14.79
N GLY A 231 6.56 -22.34 15.87
CA GLY A 231 6.62 -21.63 17.15
C GLY A 231 5.43 -20.70 17.39
N ASP A 232 4.95 -20.68 18.63
CA ASP A 232 3.86 -19.81 19.08
C ASP A 232 4.45 -18.55 19.71
N GLY A 233 4.63 -17.50 18.90
CA GLY A 233 5.19 -16.22 19.31
C GLY A 233 6.46 -15.86 18.54
N GLU A 234 7.61 -16.35 19.00
CA GLU A 234 8.86 -16.14 18.26
C GLU A 234 9.02 -17.18 17.15
N LEU A 235 8.67 -16.79 15.93
CA LEU A 235 8.76 -17.67 14.76
C LEU A 235 10.21 -18.13 14.50
N VAL A 236 10.35 -19.42 14.28
CA VAL A 236 11.56 -20.09 13.78
C VAL A 236 11.29 -20.58 12.36
N TYR A 237 12.14 -20.17 11.42
CA TYR A 237 12.07 -20.62 10.04
C TYR A 237 12.86 -21.92 9.84
N LEU A 238 12.24 -22.89 9.17
CA LEU A 238 12.82 -24.16 8.75
C LEU A 238 13.02 -24.11 7.23
N PRO A 239 14.26 -23.94 6.74
CA PRO A 239 14.56 -23.90 5.31
C PRO A 239 14.22 -25.23 4.63
N SER A 240 13.74 -25.13 3.39
CA SER A 240 13.56 -26.28 2.50
C SER A 240 14.85 -26.66 1.76
N GLY A 241 15.84 -25.75 1.71
CA GLY A 241 17.04 -25.89 0.90
C GLY A 241 16.86 -25.43 -0.55
N ARG A 242 15.69 -24.90 -0.90
CA ARG A 242 15.38 -24.36 -2.25
C ARG A 242 15.41 -22.84 -2.32
N GLU A 243 15.60 -22.18 -1.18
CA GLU A 243 15.64 -20.73 -1.07
C GLU A 243 16.95 -20.16 -1.64
N PRO A 244 16.90 -18.99 -2.31
CA PRO A 244 18.11 -18.19 -2.54
C PRO A 244 18.53 -17.47 -1.25
N ARG A 245 19.73 -16.90 -1.24
CA ARG A 245 20.22 -16.02 -0.16
C ARG A 245 19.97 -14.56 -0.55
N LEU A 246 18.99 -13.93 0.09
CA LEU A 246 18.52 -12.59 -0.26
C LEU A 246 19.35 -11.50 0.43
N TYR A 247 19.99 -10.63 -0.34
CA TYR A 247 20.70 -9.45 0.14
C TYR A 247 19.89 -8.20 -0.17
N VAL A 248 19.18 -7.69 0.85
CA VAL A 248 18.09 -6.74 0.69
C VAL A 248 18.52 -5.34 1.10
N GLY A 249 18.49 -4.40 0.16
CA GLY A 249 18.72 -2.99 0.42
C GLY A 249 17.48 -2.14 0.08
N SER A 250 17.35 -0.98 0.71
CA SER A 250 16.27 -0.04 0.39
C SER A 250 16.71 1.41 0.60
N ARG A 251 15.90 2.39 0.16
CA ARG A 251 16.21 3.81 0.37
C ARG A 251 16.29 4.19 1.85
N ARG A 252 15.48 3.55 2.71
CA ARG A 252 15.51 3.74 4.17
C ARG A 252 16.37 2.71 4.90
N GLY A 253 16.70 1.62 4.21
CA GLY A 253 17.48 0.50 4.71
C GLY A 253 16.77 -0.44 5.67
N VAL A 254 15.50 -0.18 5.94
CA VAL A 254 14.59 -1.01 6.75
C VAL A 254 13.36 -1.40 5.90
N PRO A 255 12.66 -2.51 6.24
CA PRO A 255 11.34 -2.81 5.67
C PRO A 255 10.27 -1.87 6.22
N TYR A 256 9.09 -1.86 5.60
CA TYR A 256 7.94 -1.09 6.08
C TYR A 256 7.47 -1.56 7.47
N HIS A 257 6.90 -0.65 8.24
CA HIS A 257 6.33 -0.95 9.56
C HIS A 257 5.16 -1.92 9.48
N ALA A 258 4.97 -2.81 10.46
CA ALA A 258 3.78 -3.66 10.50
C ALA A 258 2.49 -2.83 10.69
N LYS A 259 1.37 -3.37 10.20
CA LYS A 259 0.05 -2.84 10.56
C LYS A 259 -0.21 -2.95 12.07
N THR A 260 -0.89 -1.95 12.63
CA THR A 260 -1.28 -1.91 14.04
C THR A 260 -2.42 -2.88 14.33
N GLY A 261 -2.37 -3.56 15.47
CA GLY A 261 -3.40 -4.51 15.93
C GLY A 261 -4.49 -3.91 16.82
N TYR A 262 -4.48 -2.59 17.04
CA TYR A 262 -5.37 -1.89 17.98
C TYR A 262 -6.24 -0.84 17.30
N ARG A 263 -7.23 -0.32 18.03
CA ARG A 263 -8.15 0.75 17.61
C ARG A 263 -7.86 2.03 18.39
N LEU A 264 -8.26 3.17 17.84
CA LEU A 264 -8.25 4.43 18.57
C LEU A 264 -9.29 4.42 19.69
N ALA A 265 -8.99 5.10 20.79
CA ALA A 265 -9.94 5.27 21.89
C ALA A 265 -11.14 6.15 21.49
N ARG A 266 -10.92 7.06 20.52
CA ARG A 266 -11.92 8.00 20.00
C ARG A 266 -11.82 8.06 18.48
N SER A 267 -12.81 8.69 17.84
CA SER A 267 -12.71 8.98 16.40
C SER A 267 -11.41 9.76 16.08
N PRO A 268 -10.81 9.50 14.90
CA PRO A 268 -9.63 10.23 14.44
C PRO A 268 -9.83 11.74 14.54
N ALA A 269 -8.75 12.46 14.78
CA ALA A 269 -8.78 13.91 14.72
C ALA A 269 -9.16 14.37 13.30
N GLY A 270 -10.05 15.36 13.19
CA GLY A 270 -10.16 16.13 11.95
C GLY A 270 -8.86 16.90 11.68
N SER A 271 -8.69 17.39 10.46
CA SER A 271 -7.57 18.28 10.15
C SER A 271 -7.69 19.58 10.97
N PRO A 272 -6.69 19.97 11.78
CA PRO A 272 -6.61 21.28 12.41
C PRO A 272 -6.36 22.44 11.44
N GLY A 273 -6.13 22.18 10.15
CA GLY A 273 -5.95 23.21 9.12
C GLY A 273 -4.58 23.89 9.15
N PHE A 274 -3.52 23.18 9.54
CA PHE A 274 -2.14 23.68 9.44
C PHE A 274 -1.60 23.57 8.02
N LEU A 275 -2.10 22.61 7.23
CA LEU A 275 -1.70 22.40 5.86
C LEU A 275 -2.45 23.33 4.89
N ASP A 276 -1.69 24.21 4.24
CA ASP A 276 -2.09 24.82 2.97
C ASP A 276 -1.53 23.99 1.81
N ALA A 277 -2.42 23.36 1.03
CA ALA A 277 -2.03 22.54 -0.12
C ALA A 277 -1.38 23.36 -1.25
N GLY A 278 -1.65 24.68 -1.31
CA GLY A 278 -1.06 25.60 -2.30
C GLY A 278 0.35 26.09 -1.94
N ALA A 279 0.81 25.89 -0.70
CA ALA A 279 2.11 26.40 -0.25
C ALA A 279 3.30 25.71 -0.94
N PRO A 280 4.51 26.33 -0.96
CA PRO A 280 5.73 25.70 -1.47
C PRO A 280 6.08 24.38 -0.78
N ALA A 281 6.78 23.48 -1.47
CA ALA A 281 7.06 22.12 -0.96
C ALA A 281 7.74 22.07 0.41
N ALA A 282 8.69 22.97 0.68
CA ALA A 282 9.38 23.02 1.99
C ALA A 282 8.42 23.40 3.14
N GLU A 283 7.55 24.39 2.91
CA GLU A 283 6.53 24.81 3.86
C GLU A 283 5.47 23.71 4.07
N ARG A 284 5.07 23.04 2.98
CA ARG A 284 4.18 21.87 3.06
C ARG A 284 4.75 20.77 3.94
N ARG A 285 6.05 20.47 3.87
CA ARG A 285 6.64 19.42 4.73
C ARG A 285 6.54 19.73 6.21
N ALA A 286 6.82 20.97 6.61
CA ALA A 286 6.71 21.41 8.00
C ALA A 286 5.24 21.39 8.47
N ALA A 287 4.32 21.85 7.62
CA ALA A 287 2.88 21.82 7.89
C ALA A 287 2.35 20.39 8.01
N VAL A 288 2.71 19.49 7.09
CA VAL A 288 2.38 18.06 7.17
C VAL A 288 2.91 17.47 8.47
N ALA A 289 4.18 17.72 8.81
CA ALA A 289 4.74 17.21 10.06
C ALA A 289 3.98 17.71 11.30
N LYS A 290 3.48 18.96 11.26
CA LYS A 290 2.62 19.53 12.32
C LYS A 290 1.24 18.88 12.38
N GLU A 291 0.60 18.60 11.24
CA GLU A 291 -0.65 17.84 11.14
C GLU A 291 -0.52 16.45 11.78
N LEU A 292 0.55 15.73 11.44
CA LEU A 292 0.83 14.40 11.97
C LEU A 292 1.10 14.43 13.48
N ALA A 293 1.87 15.41 13.94
CA ALA A 293 2.17 15.60 15.35
C ALA A 293 0.93 15.97 16.16
N TYR A 294 0.04 16.81 15.62
CA TYR A 294 -1.23 17.13 16.26
C TYR A 294 -2.09 15.89 16.47
N ALA A 295 -2.27 15.07 15.43
CA ALA A 295 -3.02 13.81 15.53
C ALA A 295 -2.42 12.86 16.56
N TYR A 296 -1.09 12.70 16.54
CA TYR A 296 -0.35 11.89 17.52
C TYR A 296 -0.55 12.38 18.95
N TYR A 297 -0.31 13.67 19.22
CA TYR A 297 -0.39 14.20 20.58
C TYR A 297 -1.81 14.30 21.10
N ARG A 298 -2.81 14.57 20.25
CA ARG A 298 -4.22 14.52 20.67
C ARG A 298 -4.55 13.16 21.27
N GLU A 299 -4.22 12.09 20.55
CA GLU A 299 -4.46 10.73 21.03
C GLU A 299 -3.66 10.44 22.30
N LEU A 300 -2.36 10.79 22.34
CA LEU A 300 -1.55 10.58 23.55
C LEU A 300 -2.15 11.27 24.80
N PHE A 301 -2.56 12.54 24.69
CA PHE A 301 -3.10 13.30 25.83
C PHE A 301 -4.49 12.84 26.26
N THR A 302 -5.32 12.40 25.31
CA THR A 302 -6.71 12.04 25.58
C THR A 302 -6.88 10.58 25.97
N ALA A 303 -6.11 9.66 25.38
CA ALA A 303 -6.17 8.23 25.67
C ALA A 303 -5.20 7.82 26.79
N HIS A 304 -4.07 8.53 26.95
CA HIS A 304 -3.02 8.19 27.92
C HIS A 304 -2.63 9.38 28.83
N PRO A 305 -3.59 10.02 29.54
CA PRO A 305 -3.32 11.23 30.33
C PRO A 305 -2.28 11.03 31.45
N SER A 306 -2.07 9.80 31.93
CA SER A 306 -1.01 9.49 32.91
C SER A 306 0.42 9.64 32.36
N ARG A 307 0.58 9.79 31.04
CA ARG A 307 1.88 9.98 30.37
C ARG A 307 2.21 11.45 30.11
N THR A 308 1.29 12.35 30.43
CA THR A 308 1.41 13.79 30.18
C THR A 308 1.36 14.58 31.49
N LYS A 309 1.92 15.80 31.48
CA LYS A 309 1.99 16.65 32.69
C LYS A 309 0.93 17.76 32.74
N ILE A 310 0.26 18.03 31.61
CA ILE A 310 -0.76 19.07 31.47
C ILE A 310 -1.96 18.50 30.72
N GLY A 311 -3.11 19.17 30.82
CA GLY A 311 -4.32 18.82 30.07
C GLY A 311 -4.17 19.10 28.56
N TRP A 312 -5.01 18.44 27.75
CA TRP A 312 -5.00 18.58 26.30
C TRP A 312 -5.26 20.01 25.85
N GLU A 313 -6.24 20.70 26.44
CA GLU A 313 -6.64 22.05 26.03
C GLU A 313 -5.48 23.06 26.15
N ALA A 314 -4.73 22.97 27.26
CA ALA A 314 -3.55 23.80 27.48
C ALA A 314 -2.41 23.46 26.51
N PHE A 315 -2.21 22.18 26.21
CA PHE A 315 -1.21 21.74 25.24
C PHE A 315 -1.58 22.18 23.82
N GLU A 316 -2.82 21.96 23.40
CA GLU A 316 -3.35 22.27 22.08
C GLU A 316 -3.20 23.75 21.75
N SER A 317 -3.61 24.64 22.66
CA SER A 317 -3.49 26.09 22.48
C SER A 317 -2.03 26.50 22.25
N ALA A 318 -1.11 26.01 23.08
CA ALA A 318 0.32 26.29 22.95
C ALA A 318 0.94 25.64 21.69
N PHE A 319 0.48 24.45 21.31
CA PHE A 319 0.95 23.71 20.15
C PHE A 319 0.52 24.39 18.83
N ALA A 320 -0.73 24.84 18.77
CA ALA A 320 -1.27 25.55 17.61
C ALA A 320 -0.47 26.83 17.32
N ALA A 321 -0.12 27.60 18.36
CA ALA A 321 0.66 28.84 18.25
C ALA A 321 2.14 28.62 17.91
N ALA A 322 2.72 27.47 18.25
CA ALA A 322 4.14 27.21 18.04
C ALA A 322 4.46 26.76 16.61
N GLU A 323 5.60 27.21 16.07
CA GLU A 323 6.17 26.66 14.85
C GLU A 323 6.66 25.22 15.09
N TRP A 324 6.26 24.28 14.24
CA TRP A 324 6.67 22.89 14.36
C TRP A 324 8.17 22.73 14.09
N GLY A 325 8.85 21.93 14.90
CA GLY A 325 10.30 21.75 14.81
C GLY A 325 11.13 22.90 15.39
N GLY A 326 10.52 24.04 15.74
CA GLY A 326 11.18 25.17 16.41
C GLY A 326 11.49 24.94 17.89
N ARG A 327 12.20 25.90 18.53
CA ARG A 327 12.56 25.82 19.96
C ARG A 327 11.33 25.74 20.88
N GLN A 328 10.30 26.52 20.58
CA GLN A 328 9.08 26.57 21.40
C GLN A 328 8.32 25.24 21.39
N SER A 329 8.07 24.64 20.21
CA SER A 329 7.39 23.35 20.12
C SER A 329 8.19 22.22 20.76
N ARG A 330 9.52 22.18 20.59
CA ARG A 330 10.41 21.21 21.27
C ARG A 330 10.37 21.35 22.79
N ALA A 331 10.39 22.58 23.31
CA ALA A 331 10.30 22.84 24.75
C ALA A 331 8.93 22.46 25.31
N LEU A 332 7.85 22.78 24.59
CA LEU A 332 6.48 22.40 24.93
C LEU A 332 6.35 20.87 25.03
N VAL A 333 6.77 20.13 24.01
CA VAL A 333 6.74 18.66 24.02
C VAL A 333 7.57 18.10 25.17
N THR A 334 8.79 18.61 25.38
CA THR A 334 9.68 18.13 26.44
C THR A 334 9.13 18.36 27.84
N LYS A 335 8.50 19.52 28.07
CA LYS A 335 7.87 19.86 29.36
C LYS A 335 6.62 19.03 29.61
N SER A 336 5.83 18.77 28.57
CA SER A 336 4.49 18.18 28.69
C SER A 336 4.49 16.65 28.57
N VAL A 337 5.45 16.04 27.87
CA VAL A 337 5.57 14.58 27.68
C VAL A 337 6.86 14.07 28.32
N SER A 338 6.72 13.43 29.47
CA SER A 338 7.85 13.07 30.35
C SER A 338 8.79 12.05 29.73
N ARG A 339 8.24 10.94 29.24
CA ARG A 339 9.02 9.83 28.70
C ARG A 339 9.48 10.16 27.30
N TYR A 340 10.76 9.91 27.04
CA TYR A 340 11.34 10.13 25.71
C TYR A 340 10.65 9.29 24.63
N ALA A 341 10.30 8.04 24.95
CA ALA A 341 9.65 7.10 24.03
C ALA A 341 8.21 7.49 23.61
N ASP A 342 7.56 8.40 24.35
CA ASP A 342 6.22 8.92 24.02
C ASP A 342 6.30 10.19 23.16
N ARG A 343 7.49 10.74 22.91
CA ARG A 343 7.68 11.94 22.07
C ARG A 343 7.79 11.53 20.61
N LEU A 344 7.05 12.21 19.73
CA LEU A 344 7.14 11.98 18.30
C LEU A 344 8.48 12.51 17.75
N HIS A 345 9.26 11.62 17.16
CA HIS A 345 10.51 11.93 16.47
C HIS A 345 10.38 11.58 14.99
N LEU A 346 9.68 12.44 14.22
CA LEU A 346 9.33 12.14 12.82
C LEU A 346 10.56 11.90 11.92
N ASP A 347 11.65 12.63 12.12
CA ASP A 347 12.88 12.43 11.32
C ASP A 347 13.51 11.05 11.57
N ARG A 348 13.46 10.57 12.82
CA ARG A 348 13.96 9.23 13.18
C ARG A 348 13.02 8.14 12.68
N LEU A 349 11.72 8.40 12.65
CA LEU A 349 10.75 7.53 12.01
C LEU A 349 11.03 7.45 10.51
N ASP A 350 11.14 8.58 9.80
CA ASP A 350 11.36 8.59 8.34
C ASP A 350 12.71 7.98 7.95
N ARG A 351 13.77 8.23 8.72
CA ARG A 351 15.13 7.76 8.42
C ARG A 351 15.79 7.08 9.63
N PRO A 352 15.42 5.83 9.96
CA PRO A 352 15.90 5.13 11.15
C PRO A 352 17.42 4.93 11.20
N LEU A 353 18.05 4.79 10.03
CA LEU A 353 19.49 4.59 9.88
C LEU A 353 20.29 5.89 9.68
N HIS A 354 19.65 7.06 9.70
CA HIS A 354 20.34 8.32 9.46
C HIS A 354 21.42 8.59 10.51
N GLY A 355 22.65 8.87 10.06
CA GLY A 355 23.79 9.13 10.93
C GLY A 355 24.38 7.88 11.60
N MET A 356 23.86 6.68 11.32
CA MET A 356 24.36 5.44 11.89
C MET A 356 25.47 4.85 11.03
N ARG A 357 26.54 4.35 11.68
CA ARG A 357 27.60 3.55 11.07
C ARG A 357 27.81 2.30 11.89
N PHE A 358 27.97 1.18 11.23
CA PHE A 358 28.24 -0.12 11.85
C PHE A 358 29.67 -0.53 11.52
N GLY A 359 30.35 -1.22 12.44
CA GLY A 359 31.70 -1.71 12.21
C GLY A 359 31.76 -2.83 11.17
N ASP A 360 30.67 -3.59 11.02
CA ASP A 360 30.53 -4.70 10.09
C ASP A 360 29.05 -4.97 9.75
N LEU A 361 28.83 -5.88 8.80
CA LEU A 361 27.49 -6.31 8.40
C LEU A 361 26.74 -7.00 9.55
N ALA A 362 27.45 -7.70 10.44
CA ALA A 362 26.87 -8.37 11.60
C ALA A 362 26.28 -7.37 12.62
N GLY A 363 26.93 -6.21 12.80
CA GLY A 363 26.43 -5.10 13.60
C GLY A 363 25.13 -4.53 13.05
N LEU A 364 25.03 -4.37 11.72
CA LEU A 364 23.79 -3.98 11.08
C LEU A 364 22.70 -5.04 11.28
N GLN A 365 22.99 -6.34 11.15
CA GLN A 365 21.99 -7.40 11.37
C GLN A 365 21.47 -7.38 12.81
N ARG A 366 22.36 -7.27 13.82
CA ARG A 366 21.96 -7.17 15.23
C ARG A 366 21.03 -5.99 15.48
N TRP A 367 21.36 -4.82 14.93
CA TRP A 367 20.50 -3.64 15.03
C TRP A 367 19.14 -3.86 14.35
N MET A 368 19.14 -4.45 13.15
CA MET A 368 17.91 -4.73 12.40
C MET A 368 16.98 -5.69 13.15
N HIS A 369 17.51 -6.75 13.76
CA HIS A 369 16.69 -7.66 14.56
C HIS A 369 16.03 -6.95 15.75
N GLY A 370 16.76 -6.05 16.43
CA GLY A 370 16.20 -5.21 17.48
C GLY A 370 15.13 -4.26 16.95
N TYR A 371 15.38 -3.62 15.80
CA TYR A 371 14.44 -2.71 15.14
C TYR A 371 13.12 -3.41 14.76
N LEU A 372 13.19 -4.59 14.15
CA LEU A 372 12.00 -5.37 13.78
C LEU A 372 11.21 -5.87 15.00
N THR A 373 11.92 -6.25 16.07
CA THR A 373 11.29 -6.68 17.32
C THR A 373 10.55 -5.53 17.97
N ALA A 374 11.19 -4.37 18.08
CA ALA A 374 10.58 -3.17 18.65
C ALA A 374 9.36 -2.70 17.84
N ASP A 375 9.39 -2.83 16.50
CA ASP A 375 8.22 -2.51 15.68
C ASP A 375 7.07 -3.49 15.95
N LEU A 376 7.31 -4.80 15.92
CA LEU A 376 6.27 -5.80 16.17
C LEU A 376 5.61 -5.63 17.54
N GLU A 377 6.42 -5.41 18.59
CA GLU A 377 5.93 -5.15 19.95
C GLU A 377 5.10 -3.86 20.01
N ARG A 378 5.63 -2.76 19.46
CA ARG A 378 4.96 -1.46 19.48
C ARG A 378 3.64 -1.48 18.70
N ARG A 379 3.57 -2.20 17.57
CA ARG A 379 2.36 -2.32 16.73
C ARG A 379 1.31 -3.26 17.29
N ALA A 380 1.65 -4.07 18.29
CA ALA A 380 0.71 -4.95 18.99
C ALA A 380 0.14 -4.33 20.27
N ASP A 381 0.78 -3.31 20.85
CA ASP A 381 0.38 -2.75 22.15
C ASP A 381 -0.49 -1.47 22.01
N PRO A 382 -1.76 -1.49 22.46
CA PRO A 382 -2.66 -0.32 22.42
C PRO A 382 -2.17 0.88 23.25
N ALA A 383 -1.18 0.69 24.13
CA ALA A 383 -0.41 1.79 24.74
C ALA A 383 0.20 2.77 23.72
N HIS A 384 0.31 2.36 22.45
CA HIS A 384 0.86 3.14 21.35
C HIS A 384 -0.21 3.58 20.35
N SER A 385 -1.47 3.75 20.80
CA SER A 385 -2.59 4.24 19.96
C SER A 385 -2.29 5.56 19.24
N ALA A 386 -1.40 6.39 19.77
CA ALA A 386 -0.92 7.62 19.13
C ALA A 386 -0.27 7.38 17.74
N ASP A 387 0.36 6.23 17.51
CA ASP A 387 0.91 5.86 16.20
C ASP A 387 -0.20 5.64 15.17
N LEU A 388 -1.32 5.04 15.58
CA LEU A 388 -2.49 4.86 14.71
C LEU A 388 -3.15 6.21 14.43
N ALA A 389 -3.21 7.11 15.41
CA ALA A 389 -3.76 8.45 15.19
C ALA A 389 -2.93 9.23 14.17
N MET A 390 -1.61 9.11 14.22
CA MET A 390 -0.71 9.65 13.20
C MET A 390 -0.94 9.01 11.82
N ILE A 391 -1.21 7.70 11.73
CA ILE A 391 -1.57 7.04 10.47
C ILE A 391 -2.87 7.60 9.90
N HIS A 392 -3.89 7.85 10.72
CA HIS A 392 -5.09 8.55 10.27
C HIS A 392 -4.78 10.00 9.83
N GLY A 393 -3.85 10.67 10.50
CA GLY A 393 -3.31 11.97 10.05
C GLY A 393 -2.68 11.88 8.66
N LEU A 394 -1.89 10.86 8.37
CA LEU A 394 -1.33 10.60 7.03
C LEU A 394 -2.43 10.42 5.98
N ILE A 395 -3.50 9.69 6.30
CA ILE A 395 -4.65 9.49 5.39
C ILE A 395 -5.37 10.82 5.13
N SER A 396 -5.62 11.61 6.19
CA SER A 396 -6.25 12.92 6.10
C SER A 396 -5.43 13.90 5.23
N VAL A 397 -4.12 13.97 5.48
CA VAL A 397 -3.20 14.79 4.67
C VAL A 397 -3.21 14.36 3.21
N ARG A 398 -3.17 13.05 2.93
CA ARG A 398 -3.21 12.55 1.55
C ARG A 398 -4.51 12.95 0.85
N ALA A 399 -5.64 12.88 1.55
CA ALA A 399 -6.92 13.33 1.01
C ALA A 399 -6.93 14.85 0.74
N ALA A 400 -6.34 15.65 1.62
CA ALA A 400 -6.25 17.10 1.47
C ALA A 400 -5.33 17.54 0.32
N LEU A 401 -4.24 16.81 0.06
CA LEU A 401 -3.33 17.09 -1.06
C LEU A 401 -3.94 16.75 -2.42
N GLY A 402 -4.92 15.86 -2.48
CA GLY A 402 -5.57 15.43 -3.71
C GLY A 402 -4.65 14.70 -4.68
N GLU A 403 -5.14 14.42 -5.88
CA GLU A 403 -4.35 13.78 -6.94
C GLU A 403 -3.31 14.76 -7.49
N GLY A 404 -2.03 14.33 -7.50
CA GLY A 404 -0.91 15.14 -8.01
C GLY A 404 -0.35 16.18 -7.04
N GLY A 405 -0.95 16.37 -5.86
CA GLY A 405 -0.46 17.32 -4.84
C GLY A 405 0.59 16.74 -3.87
N SER A 406 0.82 15.43 -3.87
CA SER A 406 1.84 14.79 -3.03
C SER A 406 3.25 14.94 -3.61
N ASP A 407 4.26 14.94 -2.73
CA ASP A 407 5.67 14.91 -3.13
C ASP A 407 6.30 13.53 -2.83
N PRO A 408 7.46 13.19 -3.44
CA PRO A 408 8.10 11.89 -3.23
C PRO A 408 8.53 11.61 -1.79
N TRP A 409 8.70 12.66 -0.97
CA TRP A 409 8.99 12.49 0.45
C TRP A 409 7.75 12.01 1.20
N PHE A 410 6.62 12.68 1.03
CA PHE A 410 5.36 12.34 1.67
C PHE A 410 4.87 10.96 1.23
N ASP A 411 4.86 10.68 -0.08
CA ASP A 411 4.47 9.35 -0.58
C ASP A 411 5.39 8.26 -0.04
N GLY A 412 6.69 8.57 0.08
CA GLY A 412 7.66 7.69 0.70
C GLY A 412 7.36 7.40 2.17
N LEU A 413 6.98 8.42 2.95
CA LEU A 413 6.66 8.32 4.38
C LEU A 413 5.32 7.61 4.59
N PHE A 414 4.29 7.99 3.84
CA PHE A 414 2.96 7.38 3.85
C PHE A 414 3.08 5.87 3.63
N ASN A 415 3.76 5.46 2.55
CA ASN A 415 3.89 4.04 2.25
C ASN A 415 4.67 3.29 3.34
N PHE A 416 5.73 3.91 3.86
CA PHE A 416 6.60 3.32 4.88
C PHE A 416 5.89 3.07 6.23
N VAL A 417 4.99 3.97 6.64
CA VAL A 417 4.33 3.95 7.96
C VAL A 417 2.92 3.39 7.90
N ALA A 418 2.13 3.75 6.89
CA ALA A 418 0.69 3.46 6.82
C ALA A 418 0.35 2.27 5.90
N SER A 419 1.20 1.96 4.92
CA SER A 419 0.94 0.90 3.92
C SER A 419 1.79 -0.35 4.13
N GLY A 420 2.22 -0.61 5.36
CA GLY A 420 3.06 -1.76 5.65
C GLY A 420 2.34 -3.11 5.67
N PRO A 421 3.09 -4.21 5.83
CA PRO A 421 2.53 -5.55 5.75
C PRO A 421 1.75 -5.93 7.03
N PRO A 422 0.93 -7.00 6.96
CA PRO A 422 0.38 -7.62 8.16
C PRO A 422 1.49 -8.00 9.15
N ALA A 423 1.27 -7.82 10.45
CA ALA A 423 2.26 -8.13 11.49
C ALA A 423 2.86 -9.55 11.38
N PRO A 424 2.08 -10.63 11.06
CA PRO A 424 2.66 -11.95 10.85
C PRO A 424 3.74 -11.99 9.75
N ARG A 425 3.59 -11.21 8.67
CA ARG A 425 4.59 -11.15 7.59
C ARG A 425 5.89 -10.48 8.02
N LEU A 426 5.80 -9.47 8.88
CA LEU A 426 7.01 -8.86 9.43
C LEU A 426 7.71 -9.80 10.43
N ALA A 427 6.95 -10.59 11.19
CA ALA A 427 7.49 -11.64 12.06
C ALA A 427 8.19 -12.75 11.25
N GLU A 428 7.61 -13.16 10.11
CA GLU A 428 8.23 -14.08 9.16
C GLU A 428 9.54 -13.52 8.61
N LEU A 429 9.57 -12.24 8.18
CA LEU A 429 10.79 -11.58 7.71
C LEU A 429 11.89 -11.58 8.80
N ARG A 430 11.52 -11.31 10.06
CA ARG A 430 12.46 -11.38 11.19
C ARG A 430 13.03 -12.79 11.37
N ALA A 431 12.20 -13.83 11.26
CA ALA A 431 12.62 -15.22 11.36
C ALA A 431 13.53 -15.64 10.19
N LEU A 432 13.20 -15.24 8.96
CA LEU A 432 14.04 -15.45 7.76
C LEU A 432 15.41 -14.80 7.90
N ALA A 433 15.46 -13.59 8.47
CA ALA A 433 16.71 -12.90 8.72
C ALA A 433 17.58 -13.63 9.75
N ARG A 434 16.98 -14.15 10.83
CA ARG A 434 17.70 -14.96 11.84
C ARG A 434 18.20 -16.28 11.28
N ALA A 435 17.46 -16.88 10.34
CA ALA A 435 17.87 -18.10 9.64
C ALA A 435 18.94 -17.85 8.55
N GLY A 436 19.35 -16.60 8.31
CA GLY A 436 20.37 -16.26 7.31
C GLY A 436 19.88 -16.29 5.86
N VAL A 437 18.57 -16.48 5.64
CA VAL A 437 17.96 -16.43 4.30
C VAL A 437 17.87 -14.99 3.80
N VAL A 438 17.61 -14.04 4.71
CA VAL A 438 17.60 -12.60 4.41
C VAL A 438 18.74 -11.90 5.14
N THR A 439 19.53 -11.14 4.41
CA THR A 439 20.60 -10.29 4.92
C THR A 439 20.34 -8.84 4.51
N PHE A 440 20.27 -7.92 5.47
CA PHE A 440 20.00 -6.51 5.16
C PHE A 440 21.28 -5.75 4.81
N LEU A 441 21.26 -4.98 3.72
CA LEU A 441 22.40 -4.19 3.23
C LEU A 441 22.38 -2.74 3.73
N GLY A 442 21.31 -2.30 4.39
CA GLY A 442 21.17 -0.94 4.92
C GLY A 442 20.62 0.06 3.91
N ALA A 443 20.77 1.35 4.22
CA ALA A 443 20.13 2.44 3.51
C ALA A 443 20.91 2.88 2.27
N GLY A 444 20.20 3.18 1.18
CA GLY A 444 20.79 3.79 -0.01
C GLY A 444 21.64 2.85 -0.85
N MET A 445 21.26 1.56 -0.90
CA MET A 445 21.91 0.53 -1.72
C MET A 445 22.19 1.02 -3.14
N ARG A 446 23.42 0.77 -3.60
CA ARG A 446 23.87 0.95 -4.99
C ARG A 446 24.32 -0.40 -5.53
N VAL A 447 24.06 -0.63 -6.80
CA VAL A 447 24.48 -1.83 -7.54
C VAL A 447 25.25 -1.34 -8.74
N GLU A 448 26.53 -1.72 -8.79
CA GLU A 448 27.48 -1.35 -9.84
C GLU A 448 27.99 -2.63 -10.48
N GLN A 449 28.11 -2.63 -11.80
CA GLN A 449 28.61 -3.74 -12.58
C GLN A 449 30.14 -3.68 -12.63
N ASP A 450 30.82 -4.77 -12.28
CA ASP A 450 32.27 -4.89 -12.44
C ASP A 450 32.58 -5.89 -13.56
N ALA A 451 33.00 -5.38 -14.71
CA ALA A 451 33.36 -6.20 -15.86
C ALA A 451 34.73 -6.90 -15.71
N VAL A 452 35.52 -6.55 -14.69
CA VAL A 452 36.86 -7.12 -14.48
C VAL A 452 36.79 -8.45 -13.71
N SER A 453 35.71 -8.65 -12.94
CA SER A 453 35.51 -9.82 -12.07
C SER A 453 34.33 -10.72 -12.50
N ALA A 454 33.66 -10.41 -13.62
CA ALA A 454 32.38 -11.02 -14.04
C ALA A 454 32.47 -11.96 -15.25
#